data_AF-A0A9D2FAJ9-F1
#
_entry.id   AF-A0A9D2FAJ9-F1
#
_cell.length_a   1.000
_cell.length_b   1.000
_cell.length_c   1.000
_cell.angle_alpha   90.00
_cell.angle_beta   90.00
_cell.angle_gamma   90.00
#
_symmetry.space_group_name_H-M   'P 1'
#
loop_
_entity.id
_entity.type
_entity.pdbx_description
1 polymer ?
#
loop_
_entity_poly.entity_id
_entity_poly.type
_entity_poly.pdbx_seq_one_letter_code
_entity_poly.pdbx_strand_id
1 'polypeptide(L)'
;MKRKSIFILGLSCFGNMVVGTFLSSVIVFSLGLFSEHVWLQVIVQTLTLILFSYLPYSQAWKAGDRDNNYVRFDRVPEDLFRGVKAGLVASIPYGCMLVMLIVGKVIGSDLCLLLYKIGNIYLLPILNAIHLEPEIMGLSWGQVAAYGIFSLLPLILVSVGYLLGYKQIMLTEKLVFINQTKNNTKR
;
A
#
# COMPACT_ATOMS: atom_id res chain seq x y z
N MET A 1 -16.77 18.31 14.49
CA MET A 1 -15.39 17.77 14.38
C MET A 1 -14.62 18.55 13.32
N LYS A 2 -13.36 18.93 13.58
CA LYS A 2 -12.50 19.67 12.64
C LYS A 2 -11.92 18.73 11.57
N ARG A 3 -11.78 19.24 10.34
CA ARG A 3 -11.09 18.54 9.24
C ARG A 3 -9.61 18.35 9.63
N LYS A 4 -9.07 17.13 9.51
CA LYS A 4 -7.63 16.87 9.74
C LYS A 4 -6.79 17.74 8.80
N SER A 5 -5.51 18.01 9.08
CA SER A 5 -4.61 18.57 8.06
C SER A 5 -4.12 17.48 7.09
N ILE A 6 -3.56 17.86 5.94
CA ILE A 6 -2.95 16.90 4.98
C ILE A 6 -1.86 16.09 5.66
N PHE A 7 -1.01 16.76 6.45
CA PHE A 7 0.08 16.11 7.18
C PHE A 7 -0.45 15.08 8.18
N ILE A 8 -1.46 15.42 8.98
CA ILE A 8 -2.04 14.50 9.96
C ILE A 8 -2.72 13.31 9.27
N LEU A 9 -3.37 13.53 8.13
CA LEU A 9 -3.96 12.45 7.34
C LEU A 9 -2.86 11.51 6.80
N GLY A 10 -1.81 12.06 6.19
CA GLY A 10 -0.66 11.31 5.70
C GLY A 10 0.00 10.49 6.81
N LEU A 11 0.25 11.09 7.97
CA LEU A 11 0.82 10.41 9.13
C LEU A 11 -0.09 9.30 9.66
N SER A 12 -1.41 9.53 9.68
CA SER A 12 -2.39 8.48 10.06
C SER A 12 -2.36 7.30 9.09
N CYS A 13 -2.27 7.57 7.78
CA CYS A 13 -2.15 6.53 6.76
C CYS A 13 -0.82 5.77 6.87
N PHE A 14 0.29 6.47 7.08
CA PHE A 14 1.60 5.85 7.31
C PHE A 14 1.60 4.95 8.55
N GLY A 15 1.04 5.40 9.67
CA GLY A 15 0.92 4.57 10.87
C GLY A 15 0.16 3.26 10.61
N ASN A 16 -0.92 3.32 9.82
CA ASN A 16 -1.64 2.13 9.38
C ASN A 16 -0.84 1.23 8.43
N MET A 17 0.02 1.81 7.59
CA MET A 17 0.94 1.02 6.76
C MET A 17 1.96 0.28 7.60
N VAL A 18 2.53 0.92 8.64
CA VAL A 18 3.45 0.25 9.59
C VAL A 18 2.77 -0.94 10.26
N VAL A 19 1.51 -0.80 10.70
CA VAL A 19 0.73 -1.91 11.25
C VAL A 19 0.51 -3.00 10.19
N GLY A 20 0.14 -2.63 8.96
CA GLY A 20 -0.02 -3.57 7.85
C GLY A 20 1.26 -4.32 7.49
N THR A 21 2.41 -3.65 7.49
CA THR A 21 3.74 -4.22 7.30
C THR A 21 4.07 -5.19 8.43
N PHE A 22 3.79 -4.82 9.68
CA PHE A 22 3.97 -5.72 10.83
C PHE A 22 3.10 -6.98 10.71
N LEU A 23 1.81 -6.85 10.41
CA LEU A 23 0.93 -8.01 10.20
C LEU A 23 1.40 -8.89 9.04
N SER A 24 1.86 -8.27 7.95
CA SER A 24 2.41 -9.00 6.80
C SER A 24 3.68 -9.78 7.18
N SER A 25 4.52 -9.20 8.05
CA SER A 25 5.74 -9.87 8.52
C SER A 25 5.41 -11.19 9.22
N VAL A 26 4.39 -11.22 10.08
CA VAL A 26 3.94 -12.44 10.77
C VAL A 26 3.61 -13.54 9.76
N ILE A 27 2.82 -13.22 8.73
CA ILE A 27 2.46 -14.18 7.68
C ILE A 27 3.69 -14.68 6.91
N VAL A 28 4.61 -13.77 6.54
CA VAL A 28 5.83 -14.11 5.81
C VAL A 28 6.75 -15.02 6.63
N PHE A 29 6.94 -14.72 7.91
CA PHE A 29 7.76 -15.55 8.81
C PHE A 29 7.11 -16.91 9.09
N SER A 30 5.78 -16.97 9.21
CA SER A 30 5.08 -18.24 9.49
C SER A 30 4.96 -19.16 8.27
N LEU A 31 4.74 -18.62 7.08
CA LEU A 31 4.36 -19.40 5.89
C LEU A 31 5.28 -19.19 4.67
N GLY A 32 5.89 -18.01 4.54
CA GLY A 32 6.59 -17.60 3.33
C GLY A 32 8.08 -17.94 3.32
N LEU A 33 8.78 -17.81 4.44
CA LEU A 33 10.24 -17.86 4.49
C LEU A 33 10.85 -19.23 4.22
N PHE A 34 10.10 -20.31 4.46
CA PHE A 34 10.58 -21.69 4.32
C PHE A 34 9.92 -22.44 3.17
N SER A 35 9.09 -21.77 2.35
CA SER A 35 8.39 -22.43 1.26
C SER A 35 9.09 -22.26 -0.08
N GLU A 36 9.55 -23.38 -0.64
CA GLU A 36 10.02 -23.46 -2.02
C GLU A 36 8.87 -23.58 -3.03
N HIS A 37 7.64 -23.79 -2.56
CA HIS A 37 6.50 -23.99 -3.42
C HIS A 37 5.93 -22.66 -3.92
N VAL A 38 6.04 -22.43 -5.24
CA VAL A 38 5.54 -21.22 -5.92
C VAL A 38 4.07 -20.93 -5.59
N TRP A 39 3.21 -21.95 -5.54
CA TRP A 39 1.79 -21.75 -5.23
C TRP A 39 1.57 -21.16 -3.83
N LEU A 40 2.37 -21.57 -2.84
CA LEU A 40 2.27 -21.03 -1.49
C LEU A 40 2.81 -19.60 -1.44
N GLN A 41 3.89 -19.30 -2.17
CA GLN A 41 4.40 -17.93 -2.31
C GLN A 41 3.36 -16.98 -2.93
N VAL A 42 2.59 -17.43 -3.93
CA VAL A 42 1.49 -16.65 -4.51
C VAL A 42 0.37 -16.40 -3.49
N ILE A 43 0.00 -17.40 -2.68
CA ILE A 43 -0.99 -17.24 -1.62
C ILE A 43 -0.50 -16.25 -0.57
N VAL A 44 0.73 -16.42 -0.07
CA VAL A 44 1.36 -15.54 0.92
C VAL A 44 1.40 -14.11 0.39
N GLN A 45 1.85 -13.91 -0.84
CA GLN A 45 1.91 -12.60 -1.49
C GLN A 45 0.54 -11.93 -1.60
N THR A 46 -0.49 -12.70 -1.92
CA THR A 46 -1.86 -12.19 -2.03
C THR A 46 -2.37 -11.74 -0.65
N LEU A 47 -2.16 -12.56 0.38
CA LEU A 47 -2.57 -12.25 1.75
C LEU A 47 -1.84 -11.02 2.29
N THR A 48 -0.53 -10.91 2.10
CA THR A 48 0.25 -9.77 2.58
C THR A 48 -0.15 -8.47 1.88
N LEU A 49 -0.45 -8.50 0.58
CA LEU A 49 -0.97 -7.33 -0.14
C LEU A 49 -2.33 -6.90 0.39
N ILE A 50 -3.24 -7.83 0.69
CA ILE A 50 -4.54 -7.51 1.27
C ILE A 50 -4.37 -6.87 2.66
N LEU A 51 -3.56 -7.47 3.53
CA LEU A 51 -3.32 -6.95 4.89
C LEU A 51 -2.67 -5.57 4.88
N PHE A 52 -1.63 -5.39 4.05
CA PHE A 52 -0.94 -4.12 3.90
C PHE A 52 -1.85 -3.03 3.33
N SER A 53 -2.68 -3.36 2.33
CA SER A 53 -3.51 -2.37 1.63
C SER A 53 -4.75 -1.94 2.41
N TYR A 54 -5.39 -2.85 3.15
CA TYR A 54 -6.70 -2.61 3.75
C TYR A 54 -6.71 -1.44 4.75
N LEU A 55 -5.74 -1.38 5.66
CA LEU A 55 -5.70 -0.37 6.74
C LEU A 55 -5.49 1.07 6.22
N PRO A 56 -4.46 1.36 5.39
CA PRO A 56 -4.30 2.70 4.82
C PRO A 56 -5.44 3.08 3.87
N TYR A 57 -5.94 2.11 3.09
CA TYR A 57 -7.10 2.31 2.22
C TYR A 57 -8.34 2.76 3.02
N SER A 58 -8.70 2.01 4.06
CA SER A 58 -9.88 2.28 4.90
C SER A 58 -9.79 3.66 5.56
N GLN A 59 -8.60 4.04 6.03
CA GLN A 59 -8.36 5.35 6.64
C GLN A 59 -8.50 6.49 5.62
N ALA A 60 -7.96 6.32 4.41
CA ALA A 60 -8.09 7.30 3.34
C ALA A 60 -9.54 7.42 2.85
N TRP A 61 -10.24 6.28 2.72
CA TRP A 61 -11.65 6.22 2.33
C TRP A 61 -12.54 6.98 3.31
N LYS A 62 -12.41 6.72 4.62
CA LYS A 62 -13.16 7.44 5.66
C LYS A 62 -12.88 8.94 5.66
N ALA A 63 -11.67 9.35 5.27
CA ALA A 63 -11.33 10.76 5.12
C ALA A 63 -12.00 11.38 3.89
N GLY A 64 -12.02 10.67 2.76
CA GLY A 64 -12.70 11.09 1.54
C GLY A 64 -14.21 11.26 1.74
N ASP A 65 -14.87 10.28 2.36
CA ASP A 65 -16.31 10.34 2.64
C ASP A 65 -16.68 11.53 3.56
N ARG A 66 -15.88 11.74 4.61
CA ARG A 66 -16.06 12.88 5.51
C ARG A 66 -15.87 14.22 4.79
N ASP A 67 -14.90 14.30 3.89
CA ASP A 67 -14.64 15.50 3.11
C ASP A 67 -15.75 15.82 2.12
N ASN A 68 -16.29 14.81 1.44
CA ASN A 68 -17.48 14.96 0.61
C ASN A 68 -18.66 15.54 1.41
N ASN A 69 -18.86 15.08 2.65
CA ASN A 69 -19.86 15.68 3.53
C ASN A 69 -19.54 17.15 3.89
N TYR A 70 -18.28 17.50 4.16
CA TYR A 70 -17.93 18.90 4.42
C TYR A 70 -18.17 19.82 3.22
N VAL A 71 -17.90 19.34 2.00
CA VAL A 71 -18.15 20.08 0.75
C VAL A 71 -19.65 20.27 0.53
N ARG A 72 -20.46 19.21 0.71
CA ARG A 72 -21.94 19.28 0.58
C ARG A 72 -22.62 20.28 1.51
N PHE A 73 -21.99 20.61 2.64
CA PHE A 73 -22.50 21.58 3.61
C PHE A 73 -21.73 22.91 3.60
N ASP A 74 -21.02 23.21 2.50
CA ASP A 74 -20.27 24.46 2.29
C ASP A 74 -19.28 24.81 3.41
N ARG A 75 -18.73 23.80 4.08
CA ARG A 75 -17.77 24.00 5.19
C ARG A 75 -16.33 24.11 4.72
N VAL A 76 -16.03 23.53 3.55
CA VAL A 76 -14.69 23.55 2.93
C VAL A 76 -14.82 23.50 1.41
N PRO A 77 -13.86 24.10 0.67
CA PRO A 77 -13.79 23.92 -0.78
C PRO A 77 -13.40 22.47 -1.14
N GLU A 78 -13.85 22.05 -2.32
CA GLU A 78 -13.49 20.76 -2.92
C GLU A 78 -11.98 20.66 -3.17
N ASP A 79 -11.36 19.54 -2.77
CA ASP A 79 -9.97 19.19 -3.08
C ASP A 79 -9.86 17.68 -3.33
N LEU A 80 -9.95 17.29 -4.60
CA LEU A 80 -9.82 15.89 -5.05
C LEU A 80 -8.37 15.38 -4.96
N PHE A 81 -7.38 16.28 -5.05
CA PHE A 81 -5.96 15.93 -4.96
C PHE A 81 -5.47 15.73 -3.54
N ARG A 82 -6.34 15.97 -2.55
CA ARG A 82 -5.99 15.80 -1.15
C ARG A 82 -5.50 14.39 -0.82
N GLY A 83 -6.09 13.36 -1.43
CA GLY A 83 -5.61 11.98 -1.32
C GLY A 83 -4.18 11.82 -1.81
N VAL A 84 -3.85 12.42 -2.96
CA VAL A 84 -2.49 12.41 -3.53
C VAL A 84 -1.50 13.13 -2.61
N LYS A 85 -1.85 14.33 -2.12
CA LYS A 85 -1.00 15.10 -1.20
C LYS A 85 -0.73 14.33 0.09
N ALA A 86 -1.77 13.72 0.67
CA ALA A 86 -1.62 12.89 1.86
C ALA A 86 -0.83 11.60 1.59
N GLY A 87 -1.03 10.99 0.42
CA GLY A 87 -0.30 9.82 -0.03
C GLY A 87 1.19 10.10 -0.23
N LEU A 88 1.55 11.28 -0.77
CA LEU A 88 2.94 11.71 -0.88
C LEU A 88 3.60 11.80 0.50
N VAL A 89 2.91 12.44 1.47
CA VAL A 89 3.40 12.51 2.86
C VAL A 89 3.57 11.11 3.45
N ALA A 90 2.58 10.22 3.27
CA ALA A 90 2.64 8.85 3.77
C ALA A 90 3.75 8.00 3.12
N SER A 91 4.16 8.35 1.89
CA SER A 91 5.14 7.60 1.10
C SER A 91 6.58 8.04 1.34
N ILE A 92 6.82 9.14 2.07
CA ILE A 92 8.18 9.66 2.33
C ILE A 92 9.13 8.57 2.86
N PRO A 93 8.77 7.76 3.88
CA PRO A 93 9.67 6.73 4.39
C PRO A 93 10.02 5.65 3.35
N TYR A 94 9.07 5.30 2.48
CA TYR A 94 9.29 4.34 1.39
C TYR A 94 10.20 4.92 0.30
N GLY A 95 10.05 6.22 -0.01
CA GLY A 95 10.98 6.94 -0.88
C GLY A 95 12.41 6.96 -0.32
N CYS A 96 12.56 7.19 0.99
CA CYS A 96 13.87 7.11 1.66
C CYS A 96 14.49 5.72 1.55
N MET A 97 13.69 4.65 1.70
CA MET A 97 14.16 3.27 1.52
C MET A 97 14.62 2.99 0.08
N LEU A 98 13.91 3.52 -0.92
CA LEU A 98 14.32 3.40 -2.32
C LEU A 98 15.65 4.12 -2.59
N VAL A 99 15.82 5.33 -2.07
CA VAL A 99 17.09 6.06 -2.17
C VAL A 99 18.22 5.27 -1.50
N MET A 100 17.97 4.70 -0.32
CA MET A 100 18.92 3.84 0.37
C MET A 100 19.28 2.59 -0.45
N LEU A 101 18.32 1.97 -1.14
CA LEU A 101 18.60 0.84 -2.04
C LEU A 101 19.49 1.25 -3.21
N ILE A 102 19.21 2.41 -3.83
CA ILE A 102 20.01 2.95 -4.94
C ILE A 102 21.45 3.22 -4.47
N VAL A 103 21.61 3.93 -3.35
CA VAL A 103 22.94 4.18 -2.76
C VAL A 103 23.65 2.87 -2.44
N GLY A 104 22.94 1.93 -1.82
CA GLY A 104 23.42 0.58 -1.53
C GLY A 104 23.94 -0.13 -2.78
N LYS A 105 23.21 -0.03 -3.90
CA LYS A 105 23.62 -0.63 -5.17
C LYS A 105 24.92 -0.02 -5.71
N VAL A 106 25.09 1.29 -5.56
CA VAL A 106 26.32 1.98 -6.00
C VAL A 106 27.54 1.59 -5.16
N ILE A 107 27.36 1.44 -3.85
CA ILE A 107 28.47 1.12 -2.92
C ILE A 107 28.66 -0.39 -2.67
N GLY A 108 27.79 -1.25 -3.21
CA GLY A 108 27.84 -2.70 -2.99
C GLY A 108 27.43 -3.14 -1.57
N SER A 109 26.53 -2.42 -0.90
CA SER A 109 26.11 -2.75 0.48
C SER A 109 24.86 -3.61 0.54
N ASP A 110 25.02 -4.90 0.89
CA ASP A 110 23.90 -5.82 1.09
C ASP A 110 22.98 -5.43 2.25
N LEU A 111 23.50 -4.68 3.23
CA LEU A 111 22.69 -4.14 4.32
C LEU A 111 21.56 -3.25 3.79
N CYS A 112 21.81 -2.45 2.75
CA CYS A 112 20.79 -1.61 2.14
C CYS A 112 19.69 -2.45 1.47
N LEU A 113 20.04 -3.56 0.81
CA LEU A 113 19.07 -4.50 0.24
C LEU A 113 18.23 -5.17 1.33
N LEU A 114 18.88 -5.62 2.41
CA LEU A 114 18.20 -6.23 3.55
C LEU A 114 17.20 -5.26 4.19
N LEU A 115 17.61 -4.03 4.48
CA LEU A 115 16.75 -3.01 5.08
C LEU A 115 15.58 -2.64 4.15
N TYR A 116 15.82 -2.56 2.84
CA TYR A 116 14.75 -2.35 1.86
C TYR A 116 13.73 -3.49 1.89
N LYS A 117 14.18 -4.75 1.90
CA LYS A 117 13.32 -5.94 1.96
C LYS A 117 12.52 -6.00 3.27
N ILE A 118 13.12 -5.66 4.41
CA ILE A 118 12.43 -5.61 5.71
C ILE A 118 11.35 -4.53 5.71
N GLY A 119 11.67 -3.33 5.24
CA GLY A 119 10.70 -2.23 5.14
C GLY A 119 9.55 -2.52 4.18
N ASN A 120 9.77 -3.39 3.20
CA ASN A 120 8.80 -3.79 2.19
C ASN A 120 8.44 -5.28 2.30
N ILE A 121 8.42 -5.84 3.52
CA ILE A 121 8.23 -7.30 3.72
C ILE A 121 6.91 -7.83 3.15
N TYR A 122 5.90 -6.97 3.03
CA TYR A 122 4.62 -7.31 2.39
C TYR A 122 4.75 -7.64 0.90
N LEU A 123 5.87 -7.29 0.27
CA LEU A 123 6.24 -7.63 -1.11
C LEU A 123 7.33 -8.71 -1.21
N LEU A 124 7.79 -9.26 -0.07
CA LEU A 124 8.98 -10.11 -0.05
C LEU A 124 8.93 -11.28 -1.05
N PRO A 125 7.81 -12.04 -1.21
CA PRO A 125 7.74 -13.08 -2.22
C PRO A 125 8.01 -12.59 -3.65
N ILE A 126 7.40 -11.46 -4.06
CA ILE A 126 7.66 -10.85 -5.38
C ILE A 126 9.10 -10.35 -5.48
N LEU A 127 9.63 -9.70 -4.44
CA LEU A 127 11.00 -9.18 -4.47
C LEU A 127 12.03 -10.31 -4.65
N ASN A 128 11.81 -11.45 -3.99
CA ASN A 128 12.65 -12.65 -4.15
C ASN A 128 12.44 -13.36 -5.48
N ALA A 129 11.22 -13.36 -6.03
CA ALA A 129 10.96 -13.90 -7.36
C ALA A 129 11.65 -13.08 -8.48
N ILE A 130 11.75 -11.75 -8.29
CA ILE A 130 12.42 -10.86 -9.23
C ILE A 130 13.94 -10.92 -9.08
N HIS A 131 14.46 -11.08 -7.86
CA HIS A 131 15.89 -11.11 -7.56
C HIS A 131 16.28 -12.43 -6.89
N LEU A 132 16.83 -13.35 -7.69
CA LEU A 132 17.23 -14.69 -7.28
C LEU A 132 18.56 -14.71 -6.53
N GLU A 133 19.43 -13.72 -6.79
CA GLU A 133 20.72 -13.62 -6.11
C GLU A 133 20.55 -13.02 -4.70
N PRO A 134 21.35 -13.43 -3.73
CA PRO A 134 21.29 -12.85 -2.38
C PRO A 134 21.95 -11.47 -2.30
N GLU A 135 22.90 -11.18 -3.19
CA GLU A 135 23.78 -10.01 -3.15
C GLU A 135 23.21 -8.82 -3.93
N ILE A 136 23.36 -7.61 -3.41
CA ILE A 136 22.90 -6.37 -4.06
C ILE A 136 23.63 -6.12 -5.40
N MET A 137 24.85 -6.65 -5.56
CA MET A 137 25.62 -6.53 -6.80
C MET A 137 25.00 -7.34 -7.96
N GLY A 138 24.23 -8.40 -7.66
CA GLY A 138 23.42 -9.14 -8.63
C GLY A 138 22.21 -8.38 -9.18
N LEU A 139 21.75 -7.35 -8.45
CA LEU A 139 20.53 -6.62 -8.78
C LEU A 139 20.75 -5.68 -10.00
N SER A 140 20.22 -6.03 -11.17
CA SER A 140 20.27 -5.15 -12.34
C SER A 140 19.54 -3.82 -12.10
N TRP A 141 19.94 -2.75 -12.81
CA TRP A 141 19.24 -1.46 -12.74
C TRP A 141 17.75 -1.55 -13.14
N GLY A 142 17.40 -2.51 -14.00
CA GLY A 142 16.00 -2.81 -14.32
C GLY A 142 15.21 -3.36 -13.11
N GLN A 143 15.82 -4.24 -12.31
CA GLN A 143 15.22 -4.74 -11.06
C GLN A 143 15.14 -3.62 -10.00
N VAL A 144 16.13 -2.74 -9.91
CA VAL A 144 16.07 -1.54 -9.06
C VAL A 144 14.88 -0.65 -9.44
N ALA A 145 14.69 -0.41 -10.75
CA ALA A 145 13.54 0.36 -11.23
C ALA A 145 12.21 -0.34 -10.91
N ALA A 146 12.13 -1.67 -11.05
CA ALA A 146 10.96 -2.45 -10.66
C ALA A 146 10.65 -2.30 -9.16
N TYR A 147 11.67 -2.35 -8.30
CA TYR A 147 11.53 -2.09 -6.86
C TYR A 147 10.99 -0.67 -6.60
N GLY A 148 11.48 0.31 -7.35
CA GLY A 148 10.98 1.69 -7.32
C GLY A 148 9.51 1.82 -7.68
N ILE A 149 9.02 1.09 -8.67
CA ILE A 149 7.59 1.06 -9.03
C ILE A 149 6.76 0.54 -7.86
N PHE A 150 7.19 -0.53 -7.19
CA PHE A 150 6.47 -1.05 -6.03
C PHE A 150 6.47 -0.08 -4.84
N SER A 151 7.50 0.75 -4.70
CA SER A 151 7.56 1.82 -3.69
C SER A 151 6.49 2.90 -3.88
N LEU A 152 5.81 2.95 -5.04
CA LEU A 152 4.67 3.83 -5.29
C LEU A 152 3.34 3.28 -4.74
N LEU A 153 3.29 2.02 -4.32
CA LEU A 153 2.07 1.38 -3.82
C LEU A 153 1.42 2.16 -2.66
N PRO A 154 2.15 2.63 -1.63
CA PRO A 154 1.59 3.48 -0.57
C PRO A 154 0.86 4.72 -1.09
N LEU A 155 1.45 5.43 -2.05
CA LEU A 155 0.87 6.61 -2.69
C LEU A 155 -0.45 6.26 -3.39
N ILE A 156 -0.43 5.18 -4.17
CA ILE A 156 -1.60 4.71 -4.93
C ILE A 156 -2.73 4.35 -3.96
N LEU A 157 -2.45 3.59 -2.91
CA LEU A 157 -3.45 3.13 -1.94
C LEU A 157 -4.17 4.29 -1.26
N VAL A 158 -3.43 5.31 -0.81
CA VAL A 158 -4.01 6.48 -0.15
C VAL A 158 -4.79 7.34 -1.15
N SER A 159 -4.26 7.53 -2.36
CA SER A 159 -4.90 8.34 -3.40
C SER A 159 -6.22 7.72 -3.86
N VAL A 160 -6.20 6.43 -4.20
CA VAL A 160 -7.38 5.68 -4.63
C VAL A 160 -8.38 5.52 -3.50
N GLY A 161 -7.91 5.19 -2.28
CA GLY A 161 -8.78 5.08 -1.11
C GLY A 161 -9.55 6.37 -0.84
N TYR A 162 -8.85 7.50 -0.85
CA TYR A 162 -9.48 8.81 -0.69
C TYR A 162 -10.49 9.11 -1.81
N LEU A 163 -10.12 8.89 -3.07
CA LEU A 163 -11.00 9.17 -4.22
C LEU A 163 -12.29 8.32 -4.17
N LEU A 164 -12.17 7.03 -3.83
CA LEU A 164 -13.33 6.14 -3.70
C LEU A 164 -14.19 6.54 -2.51
N GLY A 165 -13.59 6.95 -1.40
CA GLY A 165 -14.31 7.48 -0.24
C GLY A 165 -15.08 8.75 -0.58
N TYR A 166 -14.44 9.69 -1.29
CA TYR A 166 -15.07 10.94 -1.72
C TYR A 166 -16.26 10.68 -2.64
N LYS A 167 -16.15 9.69 -3.53
CA LYS A 167 -17.24 9.24 -4.40
C LYS A 167 -18.26 8.32 -3.71
N GLN A 168 -18.07 8.02 -2.41
CA GLN A 168 -18.91 7.11 -1.63
C GLN A 168 -19.03 5.72 -2.25
N ILE A 169 -17.98 5.26 -2.95
CA ILE A 169 -17.92 3.92 -3.55
C ILE A 169 -17.30 2.98 -2.54
N MET A 170 -18.10 2.10 -1.95
CA MET A 170 -17.63 1.08 -1.01
C MET A 170 -17.35 -0.23 -1.75
N LEU A 171 -16.08 -0.65 -1.80
CA LEU A 171 -15.68 -1.89 -2.49
C LEU A 171 -16.30 -3.14 -1.86
N THR A 172 -16.47 -3.15 -0.53
CA THR A 172 -17.10 -4.26 0.19
C THR A 172 -18.56 -4.45 -0.23
N GLU A 173 -19.30 -3.36 -0.43
CA GLU A 173 -20.69 -3.45 -0.90
C GLU A 173 -20.76 -4.01 -2.32
N LYS A 174 -19.88 -3.54 -3.22
CA LYS A 174 -19.82 -4.07 -4.59
C LYS A 174 -19.43 -5.53 -4.68
N LEU A 175 -18.62 -6.06 -3.76
CA LEU A 175 -18.23 -7.47 -3.75
C LEU A 175 -19.27 -8.37 -3.09
N VAL A 176 -19.93 -7.91 -2.03
CA VAL A 176 -20.93 -8.69 -1.29
C VAL A 176 -22.30 -8.71 -1.97
N PHE A 177 -22.70 -7.61 -2.63
CA PHE A 177 -24.06 -7.45 -3.17
C PHE A 177 -24.23 -7.78 -4.66
N ILE A 178 -23.27 -8.46 -5.30
CA ILE A 178 -23.32 -8.81 -6.75
C ILE A 178 -24.61 -9.57 -7.14
N ASN A 179 -25.25 -10.27 -6.20
CA ASN A 179 -26.39 -11.17 -6.49
C ASN A 179 -27.79 -10.66 -6.11
N GLN A 180 -27.95 -9.51 -5.43
CA GLN A 180 -29.30 -9.10 -4.99
C GLN A 180 -30.13 -8.38 -6.07
N THR A 181 -29.48 -7.78 -7.08
CA THR A 181 -30.18 -7.10 -8.19
C THR A 181 -30.78 -8.05 -9.22
N LYS A 182 -30.39 -9.33 -9.25
CA LYS A 182 -30.90 -10.30 -10.25
C LYS A 182 -32.25 -10.93 -9.89
N ASN A 183 -32.69 -10.83 -8.63
CA ASN A 183 -33.91 -11.47 -8.15
C ASN A 183 -35.15 -10.55 -8.10
N ASN A 184 -35.00 -9.24 -8.26
CA ASN A 184 -36.14 -8.31 -8.20
C ASN A 184 -36.82 -8.06 -9.56
N THR A 185 -36.34 -8.63 -10.65
CA THR A 185 -36.94 -8.52 -12.01
C THR A 185 -37.77 -9.74 -12.40
N LYS A 186 -38.11 -10.61 -11.43
CA LYS A 186 -38.95 -11.81 -11.63
C LYS A 186 -40.17 -11.84 -10.70
N ARG A 187 -40.72 -10.67 -10.37
CA ARG A 187 -42.04 -10.55 -9.72
C ARG A 187 -43.01 -9.84 -10.65
#